data_AF-A0A4Y2PGY3-F1
#
_entry.id   AF-A0A4Y2PGY3-F1
#
_cell.length_a   1.000
_cell.length_b   1.000
_cell.length_c   1.000
_cell.angle_alpha   90.00
_cell.angle_beta   90.00
_cell.angle_gamma   90.00
#
_symmetry.space_group_name_H-M   'P 1'
#
loop_
_entity.id
_entity.type
_entity.pdbx_description
1 polymer ?
#
loop_
_entity_poly.entity_id
_entity_poly.type
_entity_poly.pdbx_seq_one_letter_code
_entity_poly.pdbx_strand_id
1 'polypeptide(L)'
;MPSLWSPKRTETRTKGSLAAVVAPFERMSLDILRPSPITTKGNRYVLVLMDYFTKWPEEISISDQEASTVAEELVRSCCQVMACL
;
A
#
# COMPACT_ATOMS: atom_id res chain seq x y z
N MET A 1 -20.95 -34.50 -33.39
CA MET A 1 -21.67 -33.23 -33.14
C MET A 1 -20.74 -32.31 -32.36
N PRO A 2 -20.33 -31.13 -32.86
CA PRO A 2 -19.42 -30.26 -32.12
C PRO A 2 -20.21 -29.53 -31.01
N SER A 3 -19.83 -29.78 -29.77
CA SER A 3 -20.44 -29.22 -28.56
C SER A 3 -20.18 -27.72 -28.45
N LEU A 4 -21.23 -26.96 -28.79
CA LEU A 4 -21.67 -25.68 -28.24
C LEU A 4 -20.64 -24.91 -27.38
N TRP A 5 -20.02 -23.92 -28.01
CA TRP A 5 -19.31 -22.82 -27.36
C TRP A 5 -20.20 -22.19 -26.27
N SER A 6 -19.85 -22.37 -25.01
CA SER A 6 -20.46 -21.62 -23.90
C SER A 6 -19.77 -20.26 -23.80
N PRO A 7 -20.46 -19.12 -24.04
CA PRO A 7 -19.85 -17.83 -23.85
C PRO A 7 -19.47 -17.66 -22.37
N LYS A 8 -18.18 -17.41 -22.11
CA LYS A 8 -17.71 -17.07 -20.76
C LYS A 8 -18.43 -15.79 -20.32
N ARG A 9 -19.15 -15.85 -19.20
CA ARG A 9 -19.75 -14.69 -18.55
C ARG A 9 -18.62 -13.73 -18.18
N THR A 10 -18.43 -12.68 -18.96
CA THR A 10 -17.55 -11.57 -18.60
C THR A 10 -18.27 -10.78 -17.52
N GLU A 11 -17.93 -11.05 -16.26
CA GLU A 11 -18.36 -10.24 -15.13
C GLU A 11 -17.70 -8.86 -15.29
N THR A 12 -18.47 -7.87 -15.75
CA THR A 12 -18.03 -6.48 -15.81
C THR A 12 -17.83 -5.99 -14.39
N ARG A 13 -16.61 -6.16 -13.88
CA ARG A 13 -16.18 -5.63 -12.58
C ARG A 13 -16.35 -4.11 -12.61
N THR A 14 -17.41 -3.62 -12.01
CA THR A 14 -17.66 -2.19 -11.85
C THR A 14 -16.51 -1.63 -11.02
N LYS A 15 -15.75 -0.68 -11.58
CA LYS A 15 -14.65 -0.02 -10.87
C LYS A 15 -15.31 0.89 -9.82
N GLY A 16 -15.29 0.47 -8.55
CA GLY A 16 -15.74 1.33 -7.46
C GLY A 16 -14.89 2.61 -7.42
N SER A 17 -15.55 3.77 -7.47
CA SER A 17 -14.89 5.05 -7.25
C SER A 17 -14.71 5.26 -5.76
N LEU A 18 -13.50 5.63 -5.33
CA LEU A 18 -13.22 5.98 -3.94
C LEU A 18 -13.72 7.41 -3.67
N ALA A 19 -14.38 7.63 -2.52
CA ALA A 19 -14.84 8.96 -2.12
C ALA A 19 -13.65 9.94 -1.98
N ALA A 20 -13.87 11.23 -2.27
CA ALA A 20 -12.85 12.25 -2.07
C ALA A 20 -12.47 12.36 -0.58
N VAL A 21 -11.20 12.71 -0.33
CA VAL A 21 -10.64 12.87 1.02
C VAL A 21 -10.65 14.37 1.34
N VAL A 22 -11.15 14.75 2.52
CA VAL A 22 -11.37 16.16 2.93
C VAL A 22 -10.43 16.60 4.06
N ALA A 23 -9.73 15.68 4.71
CA ALA A 23 -8.76 15.98 5.76
C ALA A 23 -7.49 15.10 5.65
N PRO A 24 -6.33 15.58 6.16
CA PRO A 24 -5.13 14.77 6.34
C PRO A 24 -5.44 13.48 7.13
N PHE A 25 -4.80 12.36 6.76
CA PHE A 25 -4.90 11.07 7.45
C PHE A 25 -6.27 10.38 7.44
N GLU A 26 -7.29 10.97 6.79
CA GLU A 26 -8.61 10.34 6.63
C GLU A 26 -8.54 9.08 5.74
N ARG A 27 -7.62 9.07 4.76
CA ARG A 27 -7.30 7.86 4.01
C ARG A 27 -5.82 7.81 3.70
N MET A 28 -5.19 6.70 4.10
CA MET A 28 -3.81 6.38 3.76
C MET A 28 -3.77 5.10 2.94
N SER A 29 -2.89 5.07 1.93
CA SER A 29 -2.50 3.85 1.24
C SER A 29 -1.22 3.32 1.86
N LEU A 30 -1.17 2.01 2.08
CA LEU A 30 0.01 1.28 2.49
C LEU A 30 0.31 0.25 1.43
N ASP A 31 1.52 0.25 0.90
CA ASP A 31 1.97 -0.76 -0.05
C ASP A 31 3.37 -1.26 0.32
N ILE A 32 3.62 -2.55 0.05
CA ILE A 32 4.93 -3.17 0.31
C ILE A 32 5.53 -3.56 -1.03
N LEU A 33 6.57 -2.83 -1.42
CA LEU A 33 7.34 -3.16 -2.60
C LEU A 33 8.21 -4.39 -2.33
N ARG A 34 8.10 -5.35 -3.26
CA ARG A 34 8.77 -6.66 -3.21
C ARG A 34 10.25 -6.55 -3.63
N PRO A 35 11.04 -7.62 -3.44
CA PRO A 35 12.36 -7.54 -2.86
C PRO A 35 13.35 -6.80 -3.76
N SER A 36 13.89 -5.70 -3.23
CA SER A 36 15.12 -5.08 -3.77
C SER A 36 16.31 -6.00 -3.47
N PRO A 37 17.40 -6.00 -4.28
CA PRO A 37 18.62 -6.72 -3.91
C PRO A 37 18.99 -6.42 -2.46
N ILE A 38 19.27 -7.48 -1.69
CA ILE A 38 19.53 -7.42 -0.26
C ILE A 38 20.58 -6.33 -0.02
N THR A 39 20.16 -5.26 0.66
CA THR A 39 21.10 -4.23 1.08
C THR A 39 22.07 -4.81 2.09
N THR A 40 23.26 -4.24 2.23
CA THR A 40 24.28 -4.69 3.21
C THR A 40 23.78 -4.70 4.67
N LYS A 41 22.64 -4.06 4.94
CA LYS A 41 21.97 -4.03 6.25
C LYS A 41 20.86 -5.07 6.43
N GLY A 42 20.59 -5.92 5.43
CA GLY A 42 19.55 -6.95 5.51
C GLY A 42 18.12 -6.45 5.25
N ASN A 43 17.94 -5.20 4.82
CA ASN A 43 16.63 -4.69 4.43
C ASN A 43 16.25 -5.24 3.06
N ARG A 44 15.08 -5.89 3.00
CA ARG A 44 14.59 -6.62 1.83
C ARG A 44 13.35 -6.00 1.23
N TYR A 45 12.64 -5.16 1.98
CA TYR A 45 11.37 -4.62 1.55
C TYR A 45 11.33 -3.12 1.78
N VAL A 46 10.51 -2.47 0.97
CA VAL A 46 10.23 -1.04 1.08
C VAL A 46 8.75 -0.91 1.34
N LEU A 47 8.39 -0.39 2.51
CA LEU A 47 7.04 0.02 2.86
C LEU A 47 6.85 1.46 2.36
N VAL A 48 5.80 1.67 1.58
CA VAL A 48 5.39 2.98 1.11
C VAL A 48 4.09 3.35 1.79
N LEU A 49 4.12 4.44 2.56
CA LEU A 49 2.93 5.07 3.14
C LEU A 49 2.57 6.30 2.29
N MET A 50 1.32 6.42 1.87
CA MET A 50 0.86 7.58 1.08
C MET A 50 -0.42 8.14 1.68
N ASP A 51 -0.39 9.40 2.11
CA ASP A 51 -1.60 10.12 2.48
C ASP A 51 -2.29 10.65 1.22
N TYR A 52 -3.58 10.31 1.05
CA TYR A 52 -4.33 10.71 -0.13
C TYR A 52 -4.68 12.20 -0.14
N PHE A 53 -4.66 12.88 1.01
CA PHE A 53 -4.94 14.31 1.11
C PHE A 53 -3.71 15.12 0.71
N THR A 54 -2.57 14.93 1.37
CA THR A 54 -1.31 15.63 1.07
C THR A 54 -0.61 15.12 -0.17
N LYS A 55 -0.96 13.92 -0.67
CA LYS A 55 -0.25 13.20 -1.74
C LYS A 55 1.22 12.97 -1.42
N TRP A 56 1.58 12.93 -0.14
CA TRP A 56 2.97 12.79 0.29
C TRP A 56 3.30 11.30 0.49
N PRO A 57 4.28 10.75 -0.27
CA PRO A 57 4.75 9.39 -0.07
C PRO A 57 5.92 9.37 0.92
N GLU A 58 5.83 8.50 1.92
CA GLU A 58 6.92 8.17 2.83
C GLU A 58 7.44 6.78 2.52
N GLU A 59 8.75 6.67 2.29
CA GLU A 59 9.45 5.43 1.98
C GLU A 59 10.20 4.93 3.21
N ILE A 60 9.84 3.74 3.68
CA ILE A 60 10.40 3.12 4.88
C ILE A 60 11.03 1.79 4.50
N SER A 61 12.33 1.64 4.72
CA SER A 61 13.02 0.38 4.46
C SER A 61 12.82 -0.59 5.64
N ILE A 62 12.22 -1.76 5.39
CA ILE A 62 11.94 -2.78 6.40
C ILE A 62 12.69 -4.08 6.10
N SER A 63 13.07 -4.81 7.15
CA SER A 63 13.83 -6.06 7.05
C SER A 63 12.95 -7.28 6.71
N ASP A 64 11.70 -7.26 7.15
CA ASP A 64 10.69 -8.29 6.94
C ASP A 64 9.31 -7.69 6.61
N GLN A 65 8.36 -8.51 6.16
CA GLN A 65 6.98 -8.09 5.89
C GLN A 65 6.05 -8.47 7.06
N GLU A 66 6.60 -8.73 8.25
CA GLU A 66 5.77 -9.17 9.38
C GLU A 66 4.88 -8.03 9.85
N ALA A 67 3.66 -8.38 10.27
CA ALA A 67 2.67 -7.39 10.69
C ALA A 67 3.15 -6.56 11.89
N SER A 68 3.95 -7.15 12.79
CA SER A 68 4.59 -6.48 13.93
C SER A 68 5.54 -5.38 13.46
N THR A 69 6.50 -5.71 12.60
CA THR A 69 7.48 -4.77 12.06
C THR A 69 6.82 -3.65 11.29
N VAL A 70 5.84 -3.97 10.44
CA VAL A 70 5.07 -2.97 9.69
C VAL A 70 4.29 -2.06 10.63
N ALA A 71 3.67 -2.60 11.69
CA ALA A 71 2.93 -1.80 12.66
C ALA A 71 3.85 -0.86 13.47
N GLU A 72 5.01 -1.34 13.92
CA GLU A 72 5.99 -0.54 14.64
C GLU A 72 6.51 0.62 13.78
N GLU A 73 6.90 0.33 12.54
CA GLU A 73 7.37 1.34 11.60
C GLU A 73 6.26 2.33 11.22
N LEU A 74 5.03 1.85 11.03
CA LEU A 74 3.89 2.72 10.76
C LEU A 74 3.60 3.68 11.92
N VAL A 75 3.59 3.21 13.16
CA VAL A 75 3.38 4.08 14.33
C VAL A 75 4.50 5.10 14.44
N ARG A 76 5.75 4.68 14.22
CA ARG A 76 6.92 5.56 14.27
C ARG A 76 6.86 6.65 13.21
N SER A 77 6.61 6.29 11.95
CA SER A 77 6.48 7.24 10.83
C SER A 77 5.25 8.14 11.00
N CYS A 78 4.10 7.57 11.34
CA CYS A 78 2.88 8.34 11.55
C CYS A 78 3.05 9.38 12.67
N CYS A 79 3.64 9.02 13.81
CA CYS A 79 3.93 9.98 14.88
C CYS A 79 4.92 11.08 14.45
N GLN A 80 5.89 10.76 13.59
CA GLN A 80 6.84 11.75 13.05
C GLN A 80 6.15 12.72 12.08
N VAL A 81 5.36 12.21 11.14
CA VAL A 81 4.68 13.02 10.11
C VAL A 81 3.55 13.85 10.70
N MET A 82 2.77 13.30 11.64
CA MET A 82 1.73 14.03 12.39
C MET A 82 2.30 15.19 13.20
N ALA A 83 3.55 15.11 13.65
CA ALA A 83 4.19 16.18 14.42
C ALA A 83 4.76 17.30 13.52
N CYS A 84 4.88 17.07 12.21
CA CYS A 84 5.43 18.02 11.25
C CYS A 84 4.37 18.73 10.38
N LEU A 85 3.10 18.31 10.45
CA LEU A 85 1.94 18.95 9.82
C LEU A 85 1.12 19.76 10.83
#